data_AF-A0A453S1A3-F1
#
_entry.id   AF-A0A453S1A3-F1
#
_cell.length_a   1.000
_cell.length_b   1.000
_cell.length_c   1.000
_cell.angle_alpha   90.00
_cell.angle_beta   90.00
_cell.angle_gamma   90.00
#
_symmetry.space_group_name_H-M   'P 1'
#
loop_
_entity.id
_entity.type
_entity.pdbx_description
1 polymer ?
#
loop_
_entity_poly.entity_id
_entity_poly.type
_entity_poly.pdbx_seq_one_letter_code
_entity_poly.pdbx_strand_id
1 'polypeptide(L)'
;MIYIGLKKFRKALELLHNAVTAPMSSLNAITVEAYKKYVLVSLIQSGQVPSFPKYTSSTAQRNLKNHTQIYVDLSTCYGTGSYSDLETFIQSNAEAFQTDNNFGLVKQVLSSMYKRNIQRLTQTYLTLSLEDIASSVQLNTPKEAEMHVLRMIEDGEIHATINQKDGMVSFNEDPEQYKSSEMVEHIDSSIQRLMALSKKLTSIDQNISCDHAFLMKVSSSDLQMYFSFLPLCCPLLFSNKCE
;
A
#
# COMPACT_ATOMS: atom_id res chain seq x y z
N MET A 1 -12.67 -4.34 6.22
CA MET A 1 -12.64 -5.68 6.85
C MET A 1 -13.03 -6.81 5.90
N ILE A 2 -14.11 -6.69 5.10
CA ILE A 2 -14.54 -7.74 4.15
C ILE A 2 -13.39 -8.24 3.24
N TYR A 3 -12.66 -7.31 2.59
CA TYR A 3 -11.52 -7.68 1.73
C TYR A 3 -10.37 -8.36 2.49
N ILE A 4 -10.19 -8.08 3.78
CA ILE A 4 -9.21 -8.75 4.63
C ILE A 4 -9.64 -10.21 4.85
N GLY A 5 -10.92 -10.45 5.15
CA GLY A 5 -11.47 -11.81 5.29
C GLY A 5 -11.38 -12.64 4.00
N LEU A 6 -11.49 -11.98 2.83
CA LEU A 6 -11.30 -12.60 1.52
C LEU A 6 -9.82 -12.73 1.10
N LYS A 7 -8.86 -12.41 1.97
CA LYS A 7 -7.41 -12.36 1.69
C LYS A 7 -7.01 -11.49 0.48
N LYS A 8 -7.86 -10.53 0.09
CA LYS A 8 -7.58 -9.54 -0.97
C LYS A 8 -6.87 -8.33 -0.37
N PHE A 9 -5.62 -8.55 0.10
CA PHE A 9 -4.89 -7.57 0.90
C PHE A 9 -4.57 -6.26 0.15
N ARG A 10 -4.21 -6.31 -1.14
CA ARG A 10 -3.97 -5.09 -1.96
C ARG A 10 -5.14 -4.11 -1.92
N LYS A 11 -6.35 -4.58 -2.23
CA LYS A 11 -7.57 -3.76 -2.21
C LYS A 11 -7.98 -3.37 -0.79
N ALA A 12 -7.71 -4.23 0.20
CA ALA A 12 -7.94 -3.88 1.60
C ALA A 12 -7.07 -2.70 2.03
N LEU A 13 -5.80 -2.65 1.62
CA LEU A 13 -4.89 -1.56 1.93
C LEU A 13 -5.35 -0.24 1.33
N GLU A 14 -5.75 -0.21 0.07
CA GLU A 14 -6.28 1.00 -0.56
C GLU A 14 -7.46 1.59 0.21
N LEU A 15 -8.39 0.74 0.65
CA LEU A 15 -9.57 1.18 1.40
C LEU A 15 -9.21 1.62 2.82
N LEU A 16 -8.29 0.93 3.49
CA LEU A 16 -7.81 1.33 4.82
C LEU A 16 -7.02 2.63 4.76
N HIS A 17 -6.20 2.81 3.72
CA HIS A 17 -5.47 4.05 3.45
C HIS A 17 -6.43 5.24 3.30
N ASN A 18 -7.50 5.08 2.53
CA ASN A 18 -8.53 6.11 2.36
C ASN A 18 -9.24 6.42 3.68
N ALA A 19 -9.50 5.41 4.52
CA ALA A 19 -10.13 5.62 5.83
C ALA A 19 -9.22 6.40 6.80
N VAL A 20 -7.91 6.16 6.76
CA VAL A 20 -6.94 6.84 7.65
C VAL A 20 -6.61 8.25 7.16
N THR A 21 -6.62 8.47 5.85
CA THR A 21 -6.30 9.79 5.24
C THR A 21 -7.49 10.74 5.13
N ALA A 22 -8.71 10.26 5.43
CA ALA A 22 -9.90 11.09 5.43
C ALA A 22 -9.73 12.35 6.32
N PRO A 23 -10.13 13.55 5.86
CA PRO A 23 -10.05 14.76 6.68
C PRO A 23 -10.84 14.59 7.99
N MET A 24 -10.21 14.92 9.11
CA MET A 24 -10.84 14.86 10.44
C MET A 24 -10.34 16.00 11.32
N SER A 25 -11.25 16.60 12.06
CA SER A 25 -10.94 17.66 13.04
C SER A 25 -10.50 17.07 14.38
N SER A 26 -11.13 15.95 14.79
CA SER A 26 -10.84 15.18 16.01
C SER A 26 -10.53 13.72 15.66
N LEU A 27 -9.90 12.99 16.58
CA LEU A 27 -9.57 11.59 16.36
C LEU A 27 -10.79 10.68 16.61
N ASN A 28 -11.10 9.83 15.65
CA ASN A 28 -12.22 8.89 15.72
C ASN A 28 -11.71 7.48 16.06
N ALA A 29 -12.48 6.73 16.87
CA ALA A 29 -12.18 5.34 17.20
C ALA A 29 -12.10 4.44 15.96
N ILE A 30 -12.95 4.71 14.94
CA ILE A 30 -12.96 3.99 13.67
C ILE A 30 -11.62 4.13 12.94
N THR A 31 -11.05 5.34 12.93
CA THR A 31 -9.75 5.61 12.29
C THR A 31 -8.62 4.89 13.02
N VAL A 32 -8.65 4.86 14.36
CA VAL A 32 -7.67 4.13 15.17
C VAL A 32 -7.70 2.64 14.84
N GLU A 33 -8.88 2.03 14.82
CA GLU A 33 -9.05 0.61 14.45
C GLU A 33 -8.67 0.31 13.00
N ALA A 34 -8.98 1.23 12.08
CA ALA A 34 -8.57 1.12 10.68
C ALA A 34 -7.04 1.16 10.58
N TYR A 35 -6.36 2.02 11.33
CA TYR A 35 -4.90 2.14 11.28
C TYR A 35 -4.18 0.93 11.88
N LYS A 36 -4.67 0.38 13.01
CA LYS A 36 -4.15 -0.89 13.56
C LYS A 36 -4.15 -1.99 12.49
N LYS A 37 -5.28 -2.14 11.79
CA LYS A 37 -5.45 -3.13 10.70
C LYS A 37 -4.63 -2.76 9.47
N TYR A 38 -4.48 -1.47 9.15
CA TYR A 38 -3.63 -1.00 8.06
C TYR A 38 -2.16 -1.40 8.27
N VAL A 39 -1.63 -1.22 9.48
CA VAL A 39 -0.27 -1.65 9.84
C VAL A 39 -0.11 -3.15 9.63
N LEU A 40 -0.99 -3.97 10.20
CA LEU A 40 -0.91 -5.44 10.07
C LEU A 40 -0.98 -5.90 8.62
N VAL A 41 -1.94 -5.38 7.85
CA VAL A 41 -2.09 -5.78 6.44
C VAL A 41 -0.91 -5.28 5.60
N SER A 42 -0.33 -4.12 5.92
CA SER A 42 0.84 -3.59 5.21
C SER A 42 2.06 -4.48 5.43
N LEU A 43 2.25 -4.98 6.67
CA LEU A 43 3.29 -5.94 6.98
C LEU A 43 3.11 -7.26 6.21
N ILE A 44 1.88 -7.78 6.12
CA ILE A 44 1.59 -9.01 5.37
C ILE A 44 1.87 -8.84 3.87
N GLN A 45 1.42 -7.74 3.27
CA GLN A 45 1.45 -7.57 1.80
C GLN A 45 2.78 -7.02 1.28
N SER A 46 3.40 -6.08 2.00
CA SER A 46 4.56 -5.31 1.53
C SER A 46 5.79 -5.50 2.42
N GLY A 47 5.63 -6.07 3.62
CA GLY A 47 6.70 -6.23 4.59
C GLY A 47 7.16 -4.91 5.23
N GLN A 48 6.47 -3.80 4.97
CA GLN A 48 6.80 -2.48 5.50
C GLN A 48 5.54 -1.62 5.56
N VAL A 49 5.49 -0.70 6.51
CA VAL A 49 4.37 0.24 6.66
C VAL A 49 4.71 1.53 5.92
N PRO A 50 3.92 1.94 4.91
CA PRO A 50 4.13 3.19 4.21
C PRO A 50 3.99 4.39 5.16
N SER A 51 4.79 5.43 4.94
CA SER A 51 4.64 6.69 5.67
C SER A 51 3.35 7.41 5.23
N PHE A 52 2.81 8.23 6.13
CA PHE A 52 1.62 9.00 5.82
C PHE A 52 1.87 10.00 4.68
N PRO A 53 0.93 10.12 3.72
CA PRO A 53 0.97 11.19 2.74
C PRO A 53 0.94 12.57 3.41
N LYS A 54 1.54 13.56 2.73
CA LYS A 54 1.62 14.94 3.23
C LYS A 54 0.26 15.59 3.49
N TYR A 55 -0.78 15.18 2.76
CA TYR A 55 -2.14 15.70 2.89
C TYR A 55 -2.93 15.10 4.06
N THR A 56 -2.37 14.13 4.79
CA THR A 56 -3.01 13.54 5.95
C THR A 56 -3.15 14.59 7.05
N SER A 57 -4.27 14.60 7.76
CA SER A 57 -4.52 15.60 8.82
C SER A 57 -3.43 15.55 9.91
N SER A 58 -3.04 16.72 10.41
CA SER A 58 -2.05 16.84 11.50
C SER A 58 -2.51 16.13 12.78
N THR A 59 -3.82 16.19 13.06
CA THR A 59 -4.47 15.44 14.14
C THR A 59 -4.22 13.94 14.00
N ALA A 60 -4.38 13.38 12.80
CA ALA A 60 -4.12 11.98 12.55
C ALA A 60 -2.64 11.64 12.74
N GLN A 61 -1.73 12.38 12.08
CA GLN A 61 -0.29 12.10 12.15
C GLN A 61 0.28 12.13 13.57
N ARG A 62 -0.22 13.04 14.43
CA ARG A 62 0.27 13.21 15.80
C ARG A 62 -0.35 12.21 16.78
N ASN A 63 -1.67 11.98 16.70
CA ASN A 63 -2.37 11.24 17.74
C ASN A 63 -2.49 9.74 17.45
N LEU A 64 -2.56 9.30 16.18
CA LEU A 64 -2.69 7.88 15.86
C LEU A 64 -1.54 7.05 16.40
N LYS A 65 -0.30 7.54 16.25
CA LYS A 65 0.89 6.84 16.77
C LYS A 65 0.79 6.57 18.26
N ASN A 66 0.32 7.53 19.05
CA ASN A 66 0.16 7.40 20.49
C ASN A 66 -0.84 6.29 20.87
N HIS A 67 -1.94 6.16 20.11
CA HIS A 67 -2.98 5.17 20.38
C HIS A 67 -2.69 3.78 19.77
N THR A 68 -1.69 3.67 18.91
CA THR A 68 -1.34 2.41 18.23
C THR A 68 0.13 2.04 18.41
N GLN A 69 0.75 2.48 19.50
CA GLN A 69 2.19 2.31 19.73
C GLN A 69 2.62 0.84 19.62
N ILE A 70 1.87 -0.09 20.23
CA ILE A 70 2.14 -1.53 20.18
C ILE A 70 2.23 -2.06 18.73
N TYR A 71 1.41 -1.54 17.82
CA TYR A 71 1.42 -1.94 16.41
C TYR A 71 2.59 -1.31 15.64
N VAL A 72 3.00 -0.09 16.01
CA VAL A 72 4.19 0.57 15.44
C VAL A 72 5.46 -0.16 15.92
N ASP A 73 5.53 -0.53 17.19
CA ASP A 73 6.62 -1.31 17.76
C ASP A 73 6.68 -2.70 17.12
N LEU A 74 5.53 -3.35 16.88
CA LEU A 74 5.44 -4.58 16.10
C LEU A 74 6.05 -4.41 14.70
N SER A 75 5.74 -3.32 14.00
CA SER A 75 6.31 -3.04 12.67
C SER A 75 7.82 -2.81 12.70
N THR A 76 8.33 -2.23 13.79
CA THR A 76 9.76 -2.00 14.00
C THR A 76 10.48 -3.31 14.30
N CYS A 77 9.91 -4.15 15.16
CA CYS A 77 10.37 -5.50 15.44
C CYS A 77 10.36 -6.37 14.18
N TYR A 78 9.30 -6.28 13.36
CA TYR A 78 9.25 -6.97 12.06
C TYR A 78 10.40 -6.56 11.12
N GLY A 79 10.83 -5.28 11.18
CA GLY A 79 11.94 -4.77 10.38
C GLY A 79 13.30 -5.38 10.69
N THR A 80 13.51 -5.95 11.88
CA THR A 80 14.77 -6.63 12.24
C THR A 80 14.94 -7.96 11.48
N GLY A 81 13.83 -8.58 11.07
CA GLY A 81 13.80 -9.85 10.34
C GLY A 81 13.99 -11.10 11.20
N SER A 82 14.08 -10.94 12.54
CA SER A 82 14.21 -12.06 13.48
C SER A 82 12.84 -12.64 13.82
N TYR A 83 12.64 -13.95 13.58
CA TYR A 83 11.37 -14.61 13.87
C TYR A 83 11.16 -14.78 15.38
N SER A 84 12.20 -15.21 16.10
CA SER A 84 12.13 -15.42 17.56
C SER A 84 11.77 -14.15 18.33
N ASP A 85 12.33 -13.02 17.94
CA ASP A 85 12.08 -11.74 18.61
C ASP A 85 10.64 -11.27 18.36
N LEU A 86 10.17 -11.44 17.12
CA LEU A 86 8.81 -11.10 16.74
C LEU A 86 7.80 -11.99 17.46
N GLU A 87 8.05 -13.30 17.54
CA GLU A 87 7.19 -14.24 18.26
C GLU A 87 7.12 -13.88 19.76
N THR A 88 8.27 -13.61 20.38
CA THR A 88 8.34 -13.20 21.79
C THR A 88 7.59 -11.89 22.05
N PHE A 89 7.72 -10.92 21.15
CA PHE A 89 6.99 -9.65 21.23
C PHE A 89 5.47 -9.86 21.12
N ILE A 90 5.03 -10.72 20.20
CA ILE A 90 3.60 -11.04 20.01
C ILE A 90 3.04 -11.76 21.24
N GLN A 91 3.77 -12.72 21.80
CA GLN A 91 3.34 -13.45 22.99
C GLN A 91 3.25 -12.53 24.22
N SER A 92 4.22 -11.63 24.40
CA SER A 92 4.23 -10.66 25.50
C SER A 92 3.08 -9.66 25.44
N ASN A 93 2.58 -9.34 24.25
CA ASN A 93 1.48 -8.39 24.03
C ASN A 93 0.17 -9.06 23.57
N ALA A 94 0.03 -10.37 23.79
CA ALA A 94 -1.08 -11.15 23.25
C ALA A 94 -2.46 -10.64 23.71
N GLU A 95 -2.58 -10.24 24.97
CA GLU A 95 -3.82 -9.71 25.56
C GLU A 95 -4.30 -8.43 24.87
N ALA A 96 -3.37 -7.53 24.52
CA ALA A 96 -3.70 -6.29 23.80
C ALA A 96 -4.26 -6.58 22.40
N PHE A 97 -3.65 -7.53 21.67
CA PHE A 97 -4.11 -7.93 20.34
C PHE A 97 -5.43 -8.69 20.35
N GLN A 98 -5.70 -9.46 21.43
CA GLN A 98 -6.98 -10.14 21.62
C GLN A 98 -8.10 -9.16 21.95
N THR A 99 -7.83 -8.19 22.82
CA THR A 99 -8.79 -7.11 23.15
C THR A 99 -9.22 -6.35 21.89
N ASP A 100 -8.29 -6.11 20.98
CA ASP A 100 -8.54 -5.45 19.69
C ASP A 100 -9.16 -6.36 18.61
N ASN A 101 -9.39 -7.65 18.91
CA ASN A 101 -9.88 -8.67 17.97
C ASN A 101 -9.02 -8.82 16.71
N ASN A 102 -7.72 -8.52 16.79
CA ASN A 102 -6.78 -8.54 15.66
C ASN A 102 -5.76 -9.69 15.74
N PHE A 103 -5.83 -10.53 16.78
CA PHE A 103 -4.85 -11.59 17.04
C PHE A 103 -4.63 -12.56 15.87
N GLY A 104 -5.70 -12.90 15.13
CA GLY A 104 -5.59 -13.75 13.93
C GLY A 104 -4.75 -13.10 12.82
N LEU A 105 -4.85 -11.78 12.64
CA LEU A 105 -4.04 -11.04 11.67
C LEU A 105 -2.58 -10.93 12.14
N VAL A 106 -2.34 -10.78 13.44
CA VAL A 106 -0.99 -10.76 14.02
C VAL A 106 -0.29 -12.10 13.78
N LYS A 107 -0.99 -13.23 13.92
CA LYS A 107 -0.46 -14.55 13.54
C LYS A 107 -0.14 -14.64 12.05
N GLN A 108 -0.95 -14.02 11.19
CA GLN A 108 -0.64 -13.95 9.76
C GLN A 108 0.63 -13.13 9.48
N VAL A 109 0.83 -12.01 10.20
CA VAL A 109 2.09 -11.23 10.15
C VAL A 109 3.28 -12.11 10.54
N LEU A 110 3.17 -12.89 11.62
CA LEU A 110 4.24 -13.80 12.03
C LEU A 110 4.55 -14.83 10.91
N SER A 111 3.51 -15.42 10.30
CA SER A 111 3.69 -16.35 9.19
C SER A 111 4.24 -15.70 7.90
N SER A 112 3.96 -14.42 7.65
CA SER A 112 4.48 -13.71 6.48
C SER A 112 5.97 -13.40 6.60
N MET A 113 6.55 -13.44 7.82
CA MET A 113 7.98 -13.26 8.04
C MET A 113 8.80 -14.31 7.28
N TYR A 114 8.37 -15.59 7.31
CA TYR A 114 9.03 -16.66 6.55
C TYR A 114 9.09 -16.34 5.06
N LYS A 115 7.95 -15.99 4.47
CA LYS A 115 7.85 -15.60 3.05
C LYS A 115 8.76 -14.41 2.74
N ARG A 116 8.76 -13.39 3.61
CA ARG A 116 9.55 -12.18 3.43
C ARG A 116 11.05 -12.44 3.48
N ASN A 117 11.50 -13.25 4.42
CA ASN A 117 12.91 -13.61 4.55
C ASN A 117 13.38 -14.46 3.36
N ILE A 118 12.57 -15.39 2.87
CA ILE A 118 12.88 -16.14 1.64
C ILE A 118 12.97 -15.19 0.43
N GLN A 119 12.03 -14.24 0.28
CA GLN A 119 12.11 -13.21 -0.78
C GLN A 119 13.37 -12.33 -0.70
N ARG A 120 13.95 -12.14 0.49
CA ARG A 120 15.23 -11.42 0.62
C ARG A 120 16.40 -12.26 0.11
N LEU A 121 16.36 -13.58 0.31
CA LEU A 121 17.40 -14.49 -0.20
C LEU A 121 17.46 -14.48 -1.73
N THR A 122 16.32 -14.31 -2.42
CA THR A 122 16.31 -14.22 -3.90
C THR A 122 17.01 -12.97 -4.44
N GLN A 123 17.25 -11.95 -3.60
CA GLN A 123 17.98 -10.74 -3.99
C GLN A 123 19.50 -10.88 -3.88
N THR A 124 19.97 -11.83 -3.06
CA THR A 124 21.40 -12.02 -2.76
C THR A 124 21.97 -13.31 -3.35
N TYR A 125 21.14 -14.33 -3.57
CA TYR A 125 21.57 -15.64 -4.02
C TYR A 125 20.90 -16.04 -5.33
N LEU A 126 21.67 -16.65 -6.22
CA LEU A 126 21.15 -17.30 -7.44
C LEU A 126 20.73 -18.74 -7.15
N THR A 127 21.54 -19.48 -6.37
CA THR A 127 21.25 -20.84 -5.96
C THR A 127 21.62 -20.98 -4.48
N LEU A 128 20.77 -21.61 -3.69
CA LEU A 128 20.97 -21.79 -2.25
C LEU A 128 20.46 -23.16 -1.80
N SER A 129 21.12 -23.79 -0.83
CA SER A 129 20.68 -25.08 -0.31
C SER A 129 19.41 -24.94 0.55
N LEU A 130 18.59 -25.99 0.61
CA LEU A 130 17.42 -26.02 1.49
C LEU A 130 17.80 -25.95 2.98
N GLU A 131 18.99 -26.42 3.34
CA GLU A 131 19.54 -26.34 4.70
C GLU A 131 19.93 -24.90 5.08
N ASP A 132 20.57 -24.18 4.16
CA ASP A 132 20.93 -22.78 4.36
C ASP A 132 19.70 -21.88 4.40
N ILE A 133 18.68 -22.18 3.58
CA ILE A 133 17.38 -21.50 3.65
C ILE A 133 16.74 -21.75 5.01
N ALA A 134 16.66 -23.00 5.47
CA ALA A 134 16.07 -23.31 6.77
C ALA A 134 16.81 -22.58 7.90
N SER A 135 18.13 -22.58 7.89
CA SER A 135 18.97 -21.91 8.88
C SER A 135 18.79 -20.38 8.85
N SER A 136 18.76 -19.78 7.66
CA SER A 136 18.62 -18.33 7.48
C SER A 136 17.25 -17.81 7.92
N VAL A 137 16.20 -18.63 7.77
CA VAL A 137 14.81 -18.26 8.08
C VAL A 137 14.38 -18.82 9.44
N GLN A 138 15.28 -19.43 10.22
CA GLN A 138 15.00 -20.00 11.54
C GLN A 138 13.91 -21.09 11.50
N LEU A 139 13.90 -21.91 10.44
CA LEU A 139 13.07 -23.11 10.33
C LEU A 139 13.81 -24.33 10.89
N ASN A 140 13.06 -25.27 11.46
CA ASN A 140 13.66 -26.42 12.14
C ASN A 140 14.15 -27.50 11.17
N THR A 141 13.56 -27.60 9.98
CA THR A 141 13.87 -28.67 9.03
C THR A 141 13.96 -28.16 7.58
N PRO A 142 14.85 -28.74 6.75
CA PRO A 142 14.94 -28.41 5.33
C PRO A 142 13.66 -28.77 4.55
N LYS A 143 12.90 -29.76 5.01
CA LYS A 143 11.59 -30.13 4.43
C LYS A 143 10.54 -29.04 4.62
N GLU A 144 10.59 -28.34 5.76
CA GLU A 144 9.69 -27.21 6.02
C GLU A 144 10.04 -26.04 5.09
N ALA A 145 11.33 -25.77 4.91
CA ALA A 145 11.80 -24.78 3.92
C ALA A 145 11.34 -25.14 2.50
N GLU A 146 11.46 -26.40 2.09
CA GLU A 146 10.98 -26.89 0.78
C GLU A 146 9.48 -26.62 0.61
N MET A 147 8.67 -26.93 1.62
CA MET A 147 7.23 -26.69 1.59
C MET A 147 6.87 -25.21 1.48
N HIS A 148 7.60 -24.34 2.18
CA HIS A 148 7.41 -22.89 2.08
C HIS A 148 7.77 -22.38 0.68
N VAL A 149 8.93 -22.79 0.14
CA VAL A 149 9.37 -22.41 -1.20
C VAL A 149 8.37 -22.89 -2.26
N LEU A 150 7.89 -24.14 -2.17
CA LEU A 150 6.89 -24.69 -3.09
C LEU A 150 5.60 -23.85 -3.11
N ARG A 151 5.05 -23.52 -1.94
CA ARG A 151 3.85 -22.68 -1.84
C ARG A 151 4.07 -21.27 -2.42
N MET A 152 5.25 -20.71 -2.21
CA MET A 152 5.58 -19.39 -2.77
C MET A 152 5.71 -19.42 -4.29
N ILE A 153 6.16 -20.53 -4.88
CA ILE A 153 6.18 -20.74 -6.33
C ILE A 153 4.74 -20.88 -6.85
N GLU A 154 3.90 -21.69 -6.20
CA GLU A 154 2.48 -21.87 -6.57
C GLU A 154 1.67 -20.56 -6.47
N ASP A 155 1.94 -19.75 -5.44
CA ASP A 155 1.32 -18.43 -5.24
C ASP A 155 1.86 -17.36 -6.23
N GLY A 156 2.91 -17.67 -7.00
CA GLY A 156 3.58 -16.72 -7.91
C GLY A 156 4.34 -15.61 -7.18
N GLU A 157 4.74 -15.84 -5.92
CA GLU A 157 5.48 -14.87 -5.09
C GLU A 157 6.99 -14.89 -5.37
N ILE A 158 7.53 -16.03 -5.82
CA ILE A 158 8.92 -16.19 -6.25
C ILE A 158 8.99 -17.07 -7.50
N HIS A 159 9.98 -16.82 -8.35
CA HIS A 159 10.32 -17.69 -9.46
C HIS A 159 11.55 -18.51 -9.07
N ALA A 160 11.36 -19.81 -8.84
CA ALA A 160 12.43 -20.69 -8.40
C ALA A 160 12.18 -22.13 -8.85
N THR A 161 13.27 -22.89 -9.00
CA THR A 161 13.24 -24.32 -9.32
C THR A 161 13.92 -25.10 -8.20
N ILE A 162 13.24 -26.13 -7.69
CA ILE A 162 13.75 -27.00 -6.62
C ILE A 162 14.39 -28.24 -7.25
N ASN A 163 15.66 -28.48 -6.96
CA ASN A 163 16.34 -29.72 -7.30
C ASN A 163 16.45 -30.61 -6.06
N GLN A 164 15.53 -31.58 -5.95
CA GLN A 164 15.47 -32.50 -4.81
C GLN A 164 16.65 -33.46 -4.71
N LYS A 165 17.35 -33.75 -5.82
CA LYS A 165 18.52 -34.66 -5.79
C LYS A 165 19.71 -34.02 -5.09
N ASP A 166 19.93 -32.74 -5.39
CA ASP A 166 21.06 -31.98 -4.85
C ASP A 166 20.68 -31.16 -3.61
N GLY A 167 19.39 -31.10 -3.25
CA GLY A 167 18.90 -30.32 -2.11
C GLY A 167 19.02 -28.79 -2.30
N MET A 168 19.05 -28.34 -3.56
CA MET A 168 19.29 -26.94 -3.92
C MET A 168 18.05 -26.28 -4.51
N VAL A 169 17.88 -24.99 -4.23
CA VAL A 169 16.88 -24.12 -4.84
C VAL A 169 17.61 -23.12 -5.73
N SER A 170 17.29 -23.12 -7.02
CA SER A 170 17.74 -22.10 -7.95
C SER A 170 16.66 -21.04 -8.08
N PHE A 171 17.00 -19.80 -7.76
CA PHE A 171 16.16 -18.63 -7.97
C PHE A 171 16.32 -18.14 -9.41
N ASN A 172 15.20 -17.92 -10.07
CA ASN A 172 15.13 -17.51 -11.46
C ASN A 172 14.54 -16.10 -11.54
N GLU A 173 14.81 -15.41 -12.65
CA GLU A 173 14.09 -14.18 -12.98
C GLU A 173 12.67 -14.51 -13.47
N ASP A 174 11.82 -13.48 -13.50
CA ASP A 174 10.47 -13.59 -14.04
C ASP A 174 10.53 -14.14 -15.49
N PRO A 175 9.86 -15.26 -15.79
CA PRO A 175 9.89 -15.86 -17.12
C PRO A 175 9.16 -15.02 -18.17
N GLU A 176 8.43 -13.95 -17.79
CA GLU A 176 7.73 -13.07 -18.72
C GLU A 176 8.70 -12.36 -19.66
N GLN A 177 8.60 -12.67 -20.96
CA GLN A 177 9.45 -12.11 -22.00
C GLN A 177 8.81 -10.92 -22.73
N TYR A 178 7.57 -10.54 -22.40
CA TYR A 178 6.82 -9.44 -23.01
C TYR A 178 6.57 -9.59 -24.52
N LYS A 179 6.60 -10.82 -25.03
CA LYS A 179 6.44 -11.13 -26.46
C LYS A 179 5.11 -11.83 -26.78
N SER A 180 4.36 -12.24 -25.77
CA SER A 180 3.13 -13.01 -25.93
C SER A 180 1.99 -12.13 -26.44
N SER A 181 1.03 -12.74 -27.15
CA SER A 181 -0.23 -12.08 -27.52
C SER A 181 -1.02 -11.66 -26.28
N GLU A 182 -0.94 -12.44 -25.21
CA GLU A 182 -1.58 -12.13 -23.91
C GLU A 182 -1.04 -10.82 -23.33
N MET A 183 0.27 -10.56 -23.45
CA MET A 183 0.84 -9.29 -23.01
C MET A 183 0.33 -8.11 -23.84
N VAL A 184 0.14 -8.29 -25.15
CA VAL A 184 -0.45 -7.27 -26.02
C VAL A 184 -1.88 -6.93 -25.59
N GLU A 185 -2.70 -7.95 -25.30
CA GLU A 185 -4.06 -7.77 -24.78
C GLU A 185 -4.06 -7.07 -23.41
N HIS A 186 -3.14 -7.42 -22.53
CA HIS A 186 -2.99 -6.77 -21.23
C HIS A 186 -2.60 -5.28 -21.35
N ILE A 187 -1.72 -4.96 -22.31
CA ILE A 187 -1.35 -3.57 -22.64
C ILE A 187 -2.55 -2.83 -23.20
N ASP A 188 -3.28 -3.39 -24.16
CA ASP A 188 -4.45 -2.75 -24.76
C ASP A 188 -5.53 -2.47 -23.70
N SER A 189 -5.84 -3.45 -22.83
CA SER A 189 -6.73 -3.27 -21.68
C SER A 189 -6.27 -2.15 -20.73
N SER A 190 -4.95 -2.01 -20.54
CA SER A 190 -4.37 -0.93 -19.74
C SER A 190 -4.53 0.44 -20.42
N ILE A 191 -4.34 0.51 -21.74
CA ILE A 191 -4.56 1.72 -22.55
C ILE A 191 -6.03 2.13 -22.49
N GLN A 192 -6.96 1.19 -22.68
CA GLN A 192 -8.40 1.46 -22.60
C GLN A 192 -8.80 2.02 -21.23
N ARG A 193 -8.25 1.46 -20.14
CA ARG A 193 -8.47 1.99 -18.78
C ARG A 193 -7.92 3.41 -18.61
N LEU A 194 -6.74 3.71 -19.15
CA LEU A 194 -6.15 5.05 -19.13
C LEU A 194 -6.96 6.05 -19.96
N MET A 195 -7.44 5.66 -21.14
CA MET A 195 -8.31 6.50 -21.97
C MET A 195 -9.63 6.81 -21.26
N ALA A 196 -10.24 5.81 -20.60
CA ALA A 196 -11.45 6.01 -19.81
C ALA A 196 -11.21 6.97 -18.63
N LEU A 197 -10.08 6.84 -17.93
CA LEU A 197 -9.68 7.74 -16.85
C LEU A 197 -9.44 9.17 -17.37
N SER A 198 -8.74 9.32 -18.49
CA SER A 198 -8.48 10.62 -19.13
C SER A 198 -9.79 11.31 -19.51
N LYS A 199 -10.72 10.59 -20.15
CA LYS A 199 -12.05 11.12 -20.49
C LYS A 199 -12.82 11.57 -19.24
N LYS A 200 -12.74 10.80 -18.15
CA LYS A 200 -13.35 11.17 -16.87
C LYS A 200 -12.71 12.43 -16.29
N LEU A 201 -11.39 12.55 -16.35
CA LEU A 201 -10.66 13.74 -15.89
C LEU A 201 -11.07 14.98 -16.68
N THR A 202 -11.13 14.90 -18.02
CA THR A 202 -11.62 16.00 -18.87
C THR A 202 -13.05 16.40 -18.52
N SER A 203 -13.94 15.44 -18.24
CA SER A 203 -15.31 15.76 -17.83
C SER A 203 -15.37 16.49 -16.48
N ILE A 204 -14.51 16.12 -15.53
CA ILE A 204 -14.42 16.80 -14.23
C ILE A 204 -13.88 18.21 -14.41
N ASP A 205 -12.85 18.39 -15.24
CA ASP A 205 -12.24 19.70 -15.53
C ASP A 205 -13.23 20.66 -16.19
N GLN A 206 -14.02 20.17 -17.16
CA GLN A 206 -15.10 20.94 -17.77
C GLN A 206 -16.17 21.35 -16.75
N ASN A 207 -16.58 20.41 -15.88
CA ASN A 207 -17.58 20.70 -14.84
C ASN A 207 -17.07 21.74 -13.83
N ILE A 208 -15.80 21.67 -13.42
CA ILE A 208 -15.20 22.65 -12.50
C ILE A 208 -15.06 24.01 -13.21
N SER A 209 -14.65 24.02 -14.47
CA SER A 209 -14.49 25.26 -15.25
C SER A 209 -15.81 26.00 -15.45
N CYS A 210 -16.93 25.28 -15.56
CA CYS A 210 -18.26 25.87 -15.66
C CYS A 210 -18.92 26.15 -14.30
N ASP A 211 -18.29 25.80 -13.18
CA ASP A 211 -18.87 26.01 -11.85
C ASP A 211 -18.86 27.51 -11.49
N HIS A 212 -20.02 28.02 -11.07
CA HIS A 212 -20.20 29.43 -10.75
C HIS A 212 -19.28 29.89 -9.60
N ALA A 213 -19.05 29.04 -8.59
CA ALA A 213 -18.15 29.36 -7.50
C ALA A 213 -16.69 29.48 -7.94
N PHE A 214 -16.28 28.66 -8.91
CA PHE A 214 -14.95 28.73 -9.53
C PHE A 214 -14.81 30.00 -10.37
N LEU A 215 -15.76 30.27 -11.25
CA LEU A 215 -15.78 31.45 -12.12
C LEU A 215 -15.73 32.76 -11.33
N MET A 216 -16.54 32.88 -10.26
CA MET A 216 -16.53 34.05 -9.37
C MET A 216 -15.18 34.27 -8.68
N LYS A 217 -14.46 33.20 -8.36
CA LYS A 217 -13.16 33.28 -7.69
C LYS A 217 -12.05 33.64 -8.67
N VAL A 218 -12.06 33.06 -9.87
CA VAL A 218 -11.11 33.40 -10.95
C VAL A 218 -11.31 34.86 -11.38
N SER A 219 -12.55 35.30 -11.63
CA SER A 219 -12.83 36.69 -11.99
C SER A 219 -12.42 37.71 -10.92
N SER A 220 -12.52 37.33 -9.64
CA SER A 220 -12.08 38.16 -8.50
C SER A 220 -10.55 38.17 -8.34
N SER A 221 -9.87 37.08 -8.71
CA SER A 221 -8.40 36.95 -8.65
C SER A 221 -7.73 37.75 -9.77
N ASP A 222 -8.31 37.72 -10.97
CA ASP A 222 -7.83 38.49 -12.12
C ASP A 222 -7.94 40.00 -11.88
N LEU A 223 -8.94 40.47 -11.12
CA LEU A 223 -9.03 41.88 -10.71
C LEU A 223 -7.88 42.32 -9.78
N GLN A 224 -7.25 41.40 -9.04
CA GLN A 224 -6.09 41.72 -8.19
C GLN A 224 -4.77 41.80 -8.98
N MET A 225 -4.69 41.13 -10.13
CA MET A 225 -3.51 41.19 -11.00
C MET A 225 -3.55 42.40 -11.95
N TYR A 226 -4.74 42.92 -12.26
CA TYR A 226 -4.90 44.13 -13.09
C TYR A 226 -4.61 45.46 -12.37
N PHE A 227 -4.59 45.50 -11.03
CA PHE A 227 -4.30 46.74 -10.29
C PHE A 227 -2.81 47.03 -10.06
N SER A 228 -1.90 46.10 -10.36
CA SER A 228 -0.45 46.30 -10.20
C SER A 228 0.30 46.52 -11.51
N PHE A 229 -0.29 46.23 -12.67
CA PHE A 229 0.31 46.48 -13.98
C PHE A 229 -0.75 46.76 -15.06
N LEU A 230 -1.17 48.02 -15.22
CA LEU A 230 -1.14 48.72 -16.52
C LEU A 230 -1.59 50.19 -16.38
N PRO A 231 -0.90 51.14 -17.05
CA PRO A 231 -1.45 52.45 -17.37
C PRO A 231 -2.46 52.33 -18.53
N LEU A 232 -3.56 53.07 -18.43
CA LEU A 232 -4.38 53.62 -19.53
C LEU A 232 -4.53 52.75 -20.80
N CYS A 233 -5.62 51.98 -20.91
CA CYS A 233 -6.38 51.89 -22.16
C CYS A 233 -7.82 51.36 -21.95
N CYS A 234 -8.76 52.31 -22.09
CA CYS A 234 -10.15 52.26 -22.58
C CYS A 234 -11.17 51.19 -22.10
N PRO A 235 -12.33 51.64 -21.56
CA PRO A 235 -13.49 50.82 -21.21
C PRO A 235 -14.59 50.92 -22.28
N LEU A 236 -14.91 49.83 -22.98
CA LEU A 236 -16.15 49.73 -23.77
C LEU A 236 -16.57 48.27 -23.87
N LEU A 237 -17.53 47.85 -23.03
CA LEU A 237 -18.58 46.86 -23.33
C LEU A 237 -19.43 46.62 -22.08
N PHE A 238 -20.25 47.61 -21.72
CA PHE A 238 -21.46 47.40 -20.91
C PHE A 238 -22.55 48.34 -21.44
N SER A 239 -23.23 47.90 -22.49
CA SER A 239 -24.58 48.35 -22.81
C SER A 239 -25.24 47.33 -23.70
N ASN A 240 -26.08 46.50 -23.10
CA ASN A 240 -27.39 46.25 -23.67
C ASN A 240 -28.37 46.00 -22.52
N LYS A 241 -29.28 46.95 -22.39
CA LYS A 241 -30.42 46.99 -21.48
C LYS A 241 -31.40 45.88 -21.87
N CYS A 242 -31.94 45.19 -20.87
CA CYS A 242 -33.26 44.58 -20.93
C CYS A 242 -34.31 45.69 -20.79
N GLU A 243 -35.19 45.81 -21.78
CA GLU A 243 -36.61 46.18 -21.66
C GLU A 243 -37.35 45.53 -22.84
#